data_AF-A0A0B2AI59-F1
#
_entry.id   AF-A0A0B2AI59-F1
#
_cell.length_a   1.000
_cell.length_b   1.000
_cell.length_c   1.000
_cell.angle_alpha   90.00
_cell.angle_beta   90.00
_cell.angle_gamma   90.00
#
_symmetry.space_group_name_H-M   'P 1'
#
loop_
_entity.id
_entity.type
_entity.pdbx_description
1 polymer ?
#
loop_
_entity_poly.entity_id
_entity_poly.type
_entity_poly.pdbx_seq_one_letter_code
_entity_poly.pdbx_strand_id
1 'polypeptide(L)'
;MDEVMRQRMAREITGLPEPKQPEDQFARILHALADFHERHDRVPEWNAEEASESWLGAWLEAQRAAERSGTLPESRSRMIEEILGAHWA
;
A
#
# COMPACT_ATOMS: atom_id res chain seq x y z
N MET A 1 28.13 0.93 -0.14
CA MET A 1 27.37 2.10 -0.64
C MET A 1 25.93 1.63 -0.66
N ASP A 2 25.25 1.87 0.45
CA ASP A 2 23.99 1.21 0.81
C ASP A 2 22.83 1.63 -0.10
N GLU A 3 21.96 0.68 -0.40
CA GLU A 3 20.81 0.83 -1.29
C GLU A 3 19.85 1.93 -0.82
N VAL A 4 19.71 2.06 0.50
CA VAL A 4 18.96 3.15 1.17
C VAL A 4 19.56 4.53 0.87
N MET A 5 20.89 4.61 0.71
CA MET A 5 21.58 5.86 0.40
C MET A 5 21.43 6.23 -1.09
N ARG A 6 21.38 5.24 -1.99
CA ARG A 6 21.08 5.45 -3.42
C ARG A 6 19.63 5.89 -3.65
N GLN A 7 18.68 5.29 -2.93
CA GLN A 7 17.28 5.67 -2.92
C GLN A 7 17.10 7.14 -2.48
N ARG A 8 17.79 7.56 -1.42
CA ARG A 8 17.78 8.98 -0.98
C ARG A 8 18.38 9.94 -2.01
N MET A 9 19.51 9.59 -2.62
CA MET A 9 20.17 10.47 -3.61
C MET A 9 19.35 10.63 -4.91
N ALA A 10 18.63 9.60 -5.35
CA ALA A 10 17.73 9.72 -6.50
C ALA A 10 16.54 10.66 -6.22
N ARG A 11 16.07 10.72 -4.97
CA ARG A 11 14.93 11.56 -4.52
C ARG A 11 15.24 13.04 -4.40
N GLU A 12 16.50 13.42 -4.15
CA GLU A 12 16.92 14.84 -4.14
C GLU A 12 16.92 15.48 -5.54
N ILE A 13 16.88 14.67 -6.62
CA ILE A 13 16.89 15.15 -8.01
C ILE A 13 15.47 15.39 -8.56
N THR A 14 14.45 14.65 -8.08
CA THR A 14 13.12 14.61 -8.74
C THR A 14 12.03 15.46 -8.07
N GLY A 15 12.25 16.01 -6.87
CA GLY A 15 11.27 16.88 -6.19
C GLY A 15 9.91 16.21 -5.89
N LEU A 16 9.86 14.88 -5.92
CA LEU A 16 8.64 14.12 -5.66
C LEU A 16 8.34 14.15 -4.15
N PRO A 17 7.09 14.45 -3.74
CA PRO A 17 6.72 14.45 -2.33
C PRO A 17 6.99 13.07 -1.74
N GLU A 18 7.57 13.03 -0.54
CA GLU A 18 7.83 11.77 0.14
C GLU A 18 6.51 11.02 0.31
N PRO A 19 6.42 9.74 -0.12
CA PRO A 19 5.23 8.97 0.10
C PRO A 19 4.98 8.87 1.61
N LYS A 20 3.73 9.05 2.03
CA LYS A 20 3.29 9.03 3.45
C LYS A 20 3.76 7.81 4.26
N GLN A 21 4.18 6.74 3.59
CA GLN A 21 4.67 5.50 4.20
C GLN A 21 5.96 5.02 3.49
N PRO A 22 6.97 4.53 4.24
CA PRO A 22 8.20 3.94 3.70
C PRO A 22 7.90 2.78 2.74
N GLU A 23 8.74 2.59 1.72
CA GLU A 23 8.57 1.52 0.73
C GLU A 23 8.62 0.12 1.37
N ASP A 24 9.51 -0.10 2.33
CA ASP A 24 9.60 -1.38 3.06
C ASP A 24 8.32 -1.71 3.82
N GLN A 25 7.67 -0.68 4.39
CA GLN A 25 6.40 -0.86 5.09
C GLN A 25 5.30 -1.18 4.09
N PHE A 26 5.21 -0.43 2.99
CA PHE A 26 4.23 -0.68 1.93
C PHE A 26 4.33 -2.12 1.40
N ALA A 27 5.53 -2.58 1.06
CA ALA A 27 5.75 -3.93 0.53
C ALA A 27 5.32 -5.01 1.54
N ARG A 28 5.66 -4.85 2.83
CA ARG A 28 5.25 -5.81 3.87
C ARG A 28 3.73 -5.91 4.00
N ILE A 29 3.04 -4.78 3.95
CA ILE A 29 1.57 -4.74 4.08
C ILE A 29 0.90 -5.33 2.84
N LEU A 30 1.45 -5.01 1.66
CA LEU A 30 0.99 -5.54 0.40
C LEU A 30 1.12 -7.07 0.35
N HIS A 31 2.23 -7.63 0.84
CA HIS A 31 2.39 -9.07 0.99
C HIS A 31 1.35 -9.68 1.93
N ALA A 32 1.12 -9.06 3.10
CA ALA A 32 0.10 -9.54 4.03
C ALA A 32 -1.32 -9.47 3.43
N LEU A 33 -1.60 -8.47 2.60
CA LEU A 33 -2.84 -8.34 1.86
C LEU A 33 -2.99 -9.44 0.80
N ALA A 34 -1.94 -9.74 0.04
CA ALA A 34 -1.93 -10.85 -0.93
C ALA A 34 -2.21 -12.18 -0.23
N ASP A 35 -1.48 -12.48 0.86
CA ASP A 35 -1.68 -13.70 1.64
C ASP A 35 -3.12 -13.79 2.20
N PHE A 36 -3.71 -12.66 2.59
CA PHE A 36 -5.09 -12.62 3.05
C PHE A 36 -6.08 -12.88 1.91
N HIS A 37 -5.88 -12.23 0.77
CA HIS A 37 -6.73 -12.39 -0.41
C HIS A 37 -6.70 -13.83 -0.93
N GLU A 38 -5.52 -14.46 -1.00
CA GLU A 38 -5.39 -15.87 -1.42
C GLU A 38 -6.09 -16.85 -0.45
N ARG A 39 -6.12 -16.54 0.85
CA ARG A 39 -6.74 -17.42 1.86
C ARG A 39 -8.23 -17.26 1.99
N HIS A 40 -8.74 -16.04 1.83
CA HIS A 40 -10.13 -15.71 2.12
C HIS A 40 -10.96 -15.30 0.90
N ASP A 41 -10.32 -15.10 -0.27
CA ASP A 41 -10.96 -14.67 -1.53
C ASP A 41 -11.86 -13.43 -1.35
N ARG A 42 -11.45 -12.54 -0.45
CA ARG A 42 -12.18 -11.32 -0.09
C ARG A 42 -11.23 -10.18 0.25
N VAL A 43 -11.78 -8.98 0.33
CA VAL A 43 -11.07 -7.78 0.78
C VAL A 43 -11.17 -7.69 2.30
N PRO A 44 -10.07 -7.39 3.03
CA PRO A 44 -10.11 -7.25 4.48
C PRO A 44 -10.94 -6.03 4.88
N GLU A 45 -11.79 -6.20 5.91
CA GLU A 45 -12.65 -5.13 6.42
C GLU A 45 -12.05 -4.48 7.67
N TRP A 46 -12.16 -3.15 7.78
CA TRP A 46 -11.61 -2.42 8.94
C TRP A 46 -12.32 -2.75 10.26
N ASN A 47 -13.55 -3.25 10.19
CA ASN A 47 -14.39 -3.64 11.33
C ASN A 47 -14.37 -5.15 11.62
N ALA A 48 -13.46 -5.91 11.00
CA ALA A 48 -13.30 -7.33 11.27
C ALA A 48 -12.93 -7.59 12.74
N GLU A 49 -13.38 -8.72 13.29
CA GLU A 49 -13.04 -9.13 14.66
C GLU A 49 -11.54 -9.47 14.80
N GLU A 50 -10.91 -9.93 13.72
CA GLU A 50 -9.50 -10.26 13.70
C GLU A 50 -8.66 -8.98 13.55
N ALA A 51 -7.80 -8.72 14.54
CA ALA A 51 -6.96 -7.52 14.57
C ALA A 51 -6.08 -7.36 13.32
N SER A 52 -5.59 -8.48 12.76
CA SER A 52 -4.79 -8.48 11.53
C SER A 52 -5.62 -8.02 10.32
N GLU A 53 -6.87 -8.49 10.20
CA GLU A 53 -7.78 -8.11 9.13
C GLU A 53 -8.23 -6.65 9.28
N SER A 54 -8.65 -6.26 10.49
CA SER A 54 -9.06 -4.89 10.81
C SER A 54 -7.97 -3.88 10.45
N TRP A 55 -6.71 -4.22 10.75
CA TRP A 55 -5.58 -3.37 10.41
C TRP A 55 -5.33 -3.26 8.89
N LEU A 56 -5.44 -4.37 8.15
CA LEU A 56 -5.33 -4.35 6.68
C LEU A 56 -6.46 -3.53 6.05
N GLY A 57 -7.69 -3.67 6.54
CA GLY A 57 -8.83 -2.88 6.10
C GLY A 57 -8.64 -1.38 6.35
N ALA A 58 -8.16 -1.00 7.53
CA ALA A 58 -7.84 0.40 7.84
C ALA A 58 -6.71 0.95 6.94
N TRP A 59 -5.71 0.13 6.60
CA TRP A 59 -4.65 0.51 5.69
C TRP A 59 -5.17 0.72 4.25
N LEU A 60 -6.07 -0.15 3.77
CA LEU A 60 -6.71 0.00 2.46
C LEU A 60 -7.53 1.30 2.38
N GLU A 61 -8.31 1.62 3.42
CA GLU A 61 -9.05 2.88 3.50
C GLU A 61 -8.11 4.10 3.42
N ALA A 62 -6.95 4.03 4.06
CA ALA A 62 -5.93 5.08 3.95
C ALA A 62 -5.35 5.18 2.52
N GLN A 63 -5.18 4.06 1.80
CA GLN A 63 -4.76 4.08 0.39
C GLN A 63 -5.83 4.69 -0.50
N ARG A 64 -7.11 4.31 -0.35
CA ARG A 64 -8.24 4.90 -1.07
C ARG A 64 -8.37 6.40 -0.82
N ALA A 65 -8.16 6.83 0.43
CA ALA A 65 -8.15 8.26 0.75
C ALA A 65 -7.00 8.99 0.05
N ALA A 66 -5.80 8.39 0.01
CA ALA A 66 -4.63 8.95 -0.66
C ALA A 66 -4.76 8.99 -2.19
N GLU A 67 -5.42 7.98 -2.78
CA GLU A 67 -5.72 7.87 -4.21
C GLU A 67 -6.75 8.92 -4.62
N ARG A 68 -7.87 9.03 -3.90
CA ARG A 68 -8.85 10.12 -4.07
C ARG A 68 -8.26 11.52 -3.91
N SER A 69 -7.25 11.70 -3.05
CA SER A 69 -6.55 12.99 -2.90
C SER A 69 -5.41 13.20 -3.89
N GLY A 70 -5.16 12.27 -4.82
CA GLY A 70 -4.09 12.36 -5.83
C GLY A 70 -2.67 12.30 -5.26
N THR A 71 -2.52 11.78 -4.03
CA THR A 71 -1.23 11.68 -3.33
C THR A 71 -0.65 10.26 -3.30
N LEU A 72 -1.46 9.26 -3.67
CA LEU A 72 -0.99 7.90 -3.83
C LEU A 72 -0.27 7.79 -5.19
N PRO A 73 1.00 7.33 -5.21
CA PRO A 73 1.68 7.03 -6.46
C PRO A 73 0.92 5.98 -7.28
N GLU A 74 0.79 6.21 -8.59
CA GLU A 74 0.08 5.30 -9.50
C GLU A 74 0.69 3.87 -9.54
N SER A 75 2.00 3.76 -9.27
CA SER A 75 2.65 2.46 -9.10
C SER A 75 2.08 1.68 -7.92
N ARG A 76 1.77 2.34 -6.80
CA ARG A 76 1.22 1.70 -5.61
C ARG A 76 -0.25 1.34 -5.78
N SER A 77 -1.03 2.19 -6.45
CA SER A 77 -2.42 1.86 -6.77
C SER A 77 -2.52 0.62 -7.66
N ARG A 78 -1.69 0.52 -8.70
CA ARG A 78 -1.60 -0.68 -9.56
C ARG A 78 -1.24 -1.95 -8.78
N MET A 79 -0.26 -1.89 -7.88
CA MET A 79 0.14 -3.06 -7.10
C MET A 79 -1.00 -3.58 -6.21
N ILE A 80 -1.85 -2.70 -5.68
CA ILE A 80 -3.02 -3.10 -4.89
C ILE A 80 -4.11 -3.65 -5.81
N GLU A 81 -4.32 -3.03 -6.98
CA GLU A 81 -5.25 -3.50 -8.01
C GLU A 81 -4.91 -4.90 -8.54
N GLU A 82 -3.63 -5.23 -8.70
CA GLU A 82 -3.20 -6.56 -9.13
C GLU A 82 -3.59 -7.66 -8.13
N ILE A 83 -3.70 -7.31 -6.84
CA ILE A 83 -4.07 -8.24 -5.78
C ILE A 83 -5.58 -8.32 -5.60
N LEU A 84 -6.26 -7.17 -5.48
CA LEU A 84 -7.68 -7.10 -5.14
C LEU A 84 -8.60 -7.00 -6.37
N GLY A 85 -8.03 -6.80 -7.56
CA GLY A 85 -8.74 -6.55 -8.80
C GLY A 85 -9.14 -5.09 -9.01
N ALA A 86 -9.72 -4.81 -10.19
CA ALA A 86 -10.10 -3.47 -10.67
C ALA A 86 -11.15 -2.73 -9.82
N HIS A 87 -11.74 -3.37 -8.81
CA HIS A 87 -12.79 -2.78 -7.96
C HIS A 87 -12.28 -2.38 -6.57
N TRP A 88 -10.96 -2.33 -6.34
CA TRP A 88 -10.43 -1.93 -5.04
C TRP A 88 -10.54 -0.41 -4.79
N ALA A 89 -10.62 0.41 -5.84
CA ALA A 89 -10.74 1.88 -5.79
C ALA A 89 -12.17 2.35 -5.47
#